data_AF-A0AA43JUH1-F1
#
_entry.id   AF-A0AA43JUH1-F1
#
_cell.length_a   1.000
_cell.length_b   1.000
_cell.length_c   1.000
_cell.angle_alpha   90.00
_cell.angle_beta   90.00
_cell.angle_gamma   90.00
#
_symmetry.space_group_name_H-M   'P 1'
#
loop_
_entity.id
_entity.type
_entity.pdbx_description
1 polymer ?
#
loop_
_entity_poly.entity_id
_entity_poly.type
_entity_poly.pdbx_seq_one_letter_code
_entity_poly.pdbx_strand_id
1 'polypeptide(L)'
;MTDIASIRRLARATGLIYVVLIVFGMFAPIVLETLLVPGDAAATAGSVLGSMTLFRISLLGWIVIVVADVVLSVILYLLFETASRTLSMVSAAFRAVYTTLLAAFLVRLFSGYSLLAGSSLGTAEAHDLALRDFETFSAGFLNRPGFTGDCLT
;
A
#
# COMPACT_ATOMS: atom_id res chain seq x y z
N MET A 1 -23.82 -22.72 18.73
CA MET A 1 -24.91 -21.73 18.82
C MET A 1 -24.29 -20.35 18.85
N THR A 2 -24.04 -19.74 17.69
CA THR A 2 -23.55 -18.37 17.59
C THR A 2 -24.72 -17.42 17.77
N ASP A 3 -24.68 -16.61 18.82
CA ASP A 3 -25.72 -15.64 19.14
C ASP A 3 -25.86 -14.57 18.05
N ILE A 4 -27.09 -14.18 17.70
CA ILE A 4 -27.34 -13.13 16.69
C ILE A 4 -26.65 -11.80 17.06
N ALA A 5 -26.49 -11.56 18.37
CA ALA A 5 -25.77 -10.41 18.89
C ALA A 5 -24.26 -10.43 18.54
N SER A 6 -23.61 -11.59 18.48
CA SER A 6 -22.18 -11.70 18.12
C SER A 6 -21.98 -11.49 16.62
N ILE A 7 -22.87 -12.05 15.78
CA ILE A 7 -22.86 -11.86 14.32
C ILE A 7 -23.01 -10.36 13.99
N ARG A 8 -23.93 -9.67 14.66
CA ARG A 8 -24.13 -8.22 14.47
C ARG A 8 -22.90 -7.39 14.86
N ARG A 9 -22.18 -7.79 15.91
CA ARG A 9 -20.92 -7.13 16.31
C ARG A 9 -19.82 -7.35 15.27
N LEU A 10 -19.64 -8.58 14.79
CA LEU A 10 -18.69 -8.89 13.73
C LEU A 10 -18.99 -8.09 12.46
N ALA A 11 -20.25 -8.07 12.00
CA ALA A 11 -20.65 -7.32 10.81
C ALA A 11 -20.37 -5.81 10.93
N ARG A 12 -20.61 -5.21 12.11
CA ARG A 12 -20.27 -3.80 12.36
C ARG A 12 -18.77 -3.55 12.40
N ALA A 13 -18.00 -4.46 12.99
CA ALA A 13 -16.54 -4.37 13.01
C ALA A 13 -15.97 -4.45 11.59
N THR A 14 -16.47 -5.37 10.75
CA THR A 14 -16.13 -5.48 9.33
C THR A 14 -16.39 -4.16 8.61
N GLY A 15 -17.58 -3.57 8.79
CA GLY A 15 -17.93 -2.29 8.18
C GLY A 15 -17.02 -1.14 8.61
N LEU A 16 -16.69 -1.06 9.91
CA LEU A 16 -15.80 -0.02 10.43
C LEU A 16 -14.38 -0.13 9.85
N ILE A 17 -13.84 -1.35 9.77
CA ILE A 17 -12.51 -1.58 9.19
C ILE A 17 -12.51 -1.23 7.69
N TYR A 18 -13.60 -1.52 6.97
CA TYR A 18 -13.74 -1.11 5.57
C TYR A 18 -13.70 0.41 5.39
N VAL A 19 -14.34 1.17 6.28
CA VAL A 19 -14.29 2.64 6.25
C VAL A 19 -12.86 3.12 6.45
N VAL A 20 -12.11 2.53 7.39
CA VAL A 20 -10.70 2.83 7.60
C VAL A 20 -9.89 2.56 6.33
N LEU A 21 -10.06 1.40 5.70
CA LEU A 21 -9.37 1.06 4.45
C LEU A 21 -9.64 2.05 3.33
N ILE A 22 -10.89 2.51 3.16
CA ILE A 22 -11.25 3.48 2.12
C ILE A 22 -10.61 4.85 2.40
N VAL A 23 -10.70 5.33 3.65
CA VAL A 23 -10.16 6.64 4.03
C VAL A 23 -8.64 6.68 3.83
N PHE A 24 -7.92 5.68 4.35
CA PHE A 24 -6.47 5.61 4.17
C PHE A 24 -6.08 5.27 2.73
N GLY A 25 -6.86 4.44 2.04
CA GLY A 25 -6.64 4.07 0.65
C GLY A 25 -6.82 5.23 -0.34
N MET A 26 -7.65 6.23 -0.01
CA MET A 26 -7.68 7.49 -0.78
C MET A 26 -6.55 8.43 -0.35
N PHE A 27 -6.28 8.55 0.94
CA PHE A 27 -5.35 9.56 1.45
C PHE A 27 -3.88 9.23 1.15
N ALA A 28 -3.44 8.00 1.39
CA ALA A 28 -2.03 7.62 1.30
C ALA A 28 -1.45 7.76 -0.12
N PRO A 29 -2.15 7.35 -1.20
CA PRO A 29 -1.64 7.53 -2.57
C PRO A 29 -1.60 8.99 -3.01
N ILE A 30 -2.61 9.80 -2.65
CA ILE A 30 -2.64 11.23 -2.99
C ILE A 30 -1.43 11.96 -2.41
N VAL A 31 -1.12 11.72 -1.13
CA VAL A 31 0.07 12.32 -0.51
C VAL A 31 1.34 11.86 -1.23
N LEU A 32 1.44 10.57 -1.56
CA LEU A 32 2.63 10.06 -2.23
C LEU A 32 2.81 10.64 -3.65
N GLU A 33 1.73 10.78 -4.42
CA GLU A 33 1.75 11.42 -5.75
C GLU A 33 2.19 12.89 -5.70
N THR A 34 1.88 13.61 -4.61
CA THR A 34 2.35 15.00 -4.47
C THR A 34 3.85 15.10 -4.20
N LEU A 35 4.49 14.03 -3.73
CA LEU A 35 5.92 14.00 -3.42
C LEU A 35 6.76 13.41 -4.58
N LEU A 36 6.16 12.60 -5.45
CA LEU A 36 6.85 11.96 -6.57
C LEU A 36 6.71 12.81 -7.84
N VAL A 37 7.82 13.38 -8.31
CA VAL A 37 7.89 14.10 -9.59
C VAL A 37 8.37 13.12 -10.67
N PRO A 38 7.50 12.71 -11.61
CA PRO A 38 7.87 11.72 -12.63
C PRO A 38 9.03 12.21 -13.50
N GLY A 39 10.02 11.36 -13.74
CA GLY A 39 11.15 11.68 -14.63
C GLY A 39 12.21 12.65 -14.08
N ASP A 40 12.10 13.11 -12.82
CA ASP A 40 13.13 13.95 -12.20
C ASP A 40 13.49 13.46 -10.77
N ALA A 41 14.61 12.75 -10.70
CA ALA A 41 15.15 12.19 -9.46
C ALA A 41 15.61 13.29 -8.48
N ALA A 42 16.12 14.41 -8.98
CA ALA A 42 16.61 15.51 -8.15
C ALA A 42 15.44 16.29 -7.54
N ALA A 43 14.40 16.56 -8.31
CA ALA A 43 13.18 17.20 -7.83
C ALA A 43 12.41 16.30 -6.83
N THR A 44 12.36 14.99 -7.08
CA THR A 44 11.74 14.03 -6.15
C THR A 44 12.53 13.94 -4.84
N ALA A 45 13.86 13.82 -4.89
CA ALA A 45 14.70 13.84 -3.70
C ALA A 45 14.53 15.15 -2.91
N GLY A 46 14.50 16.30 -3.60
CA GLY A 46 14.26 17.60 -2.98
C GLY A 46 12.90 17.70 -2.29
N SER A 47 11.85 17.14 -2.91
CA SER A 47 10.48 17.15 -2.36
C SER A 47 10.35 16.23 -1.14
N VAL A 48 10.95 15.03 -1.21
CA VAL A 48 10.98 14.06 -0.11
C VAL A 48 11.81 14.57 1.07
N LEU A 49 12.97 15.17 0.81
CA LEU A 49 13.82 15.78 1.84
C LEU A 49 13.18 17.02 2.45
N GLY A 50 12.51 17.84 1.63
CA GLY A 50 11.77 19.02 2.09
C GLY A 50 10.54 18.70 2.92
N SER A 51 9.99 17.48 2.81
CA SER A 51 8.74 17.09 3.47
C SER A 51 8.74 15.64 4.01
N MET A 52 9.83 15.24 4.68
CA MET A 52 9.98 13.91 5.29
C MET A 52 8.79 13.48 6.18
N THR A 53 8.16 14.43 6.88
CA THR A 53 6.99 14.14 7.72
C THR A 53 5.79 13.68 6.90
N LEU A 54 5.53 14.30 5.75
CA LEU A 54 4.43 13.91 4.85
C LEU A 54 4.68 12.53 4.26
N PHE A 55 5.92 12.25 3.85
CA PHE A 55 6.32 10.92 3.36
C PHE A 55 6.08 9.84 4.43
N ARG A 56 6.52 10.09 5.68
CA ARG A 56 6.30 9.18 6.82
C ARG A 56 4.81 8.96 7.11
N ILE A 57 3.99 10.00 7.05
CA ILE A 57 2.54 9.89 7.25
C ILE A 57 1.91 9.00 6.16
N SER A 58 2.27 9.20 4.89
CA SER A 58 1.80 8.34 3.80
C SER A 58 2.23 6.89 4.03
N LEU A 59 3.51 6.64 4.34
CA LEU A 59 4.04 5.31 4.63
C LEU A 59 3.31 4.63 5.80
N LEU A 60 3.04 5.37 6.88
CA LEU A 60 2.25 4.88 8.01
C LEU A 60 0.81 4.54 7.59
N GLY A 61 0.20 5.36 6.72
CA GLY A 61 -1.11 5.08 6.15
C GLY A 61 -1.14 3.74 5.40
N TRP A 62 -0.12 3.47 4.59
CA TRP A 62 0.03 2.18 3.91
C TRP A 62 0.17 1.00 4.86
N ILE A 63 0.97 1.14 5.92
CA ILE A 63 1.12 0.10 6.94
C ILE A 63 -0.22 -0.16 7.65
N VAL A 64 -0.96 0.90 7.99
CA VAL A 64 -2.30 0.79 8.59
C VAL A 64 -3.25 0.03 7.66
N ILE A 65 -3.21 0.29 6.35
CA ILE A 65 -4.01 -0.45 5.36
C ILE A 65 -3.68 -1.94 5.39
N VAL A 66 -2.40 -2.32 5.34
CA VAL A 66 -1.97 -3.73 5.37
C VAL A 66 -2.44 -4.42 6.66
N VAL A 67 -2.24 -3.78 7.81
CA VAL A 67 -2.65 -4.35 9.12
C VAL A 67 -4.16 -4.48 9.20
N ALA A 68 -4.90 -3.43 8.81
CA ALA A 68 -6.36 -3.47 8.75
C ALA A 68 -6.85 -4.56 7.78
N ASP A 69 -6.12 -4.80 6.68
CA ASP A 69 -6.49 -5.81 5.70
C ASP A 69 -6.41 -7.23 6.27
N VAL A 70 -5.33 -7.52 7.01
CA VAL A 70 -5.12 -8.80 7.70
C VAL A 70 -6.21 -9.03 8.76
N VAL A 71 -6.49 -8.02 9.59
CA VAL A 71 -7.54 -8.11 10.62
C VAL A 71 -8.91 -8.35 9.98
N LEU A 72 -9.21 -7.64 8.89
CA LEU A 72 -10.45 -7.82 8.15
C LEU A 72 -10.56 -9.20 7.51
N SER A 73 -9.44 -9.78 7.03
CA SER A 73 -9.42 -11.16 6.53
C SER A 73 -9.82 -12.17 7.61
N VAL A 74 -9.32 -12.01 8.84
CA VAL A 74 -9.69 -12.87 9.99
C VAL A 74 -11.15 -12.69 10.37
N ILE A 75 -11.66 -11.47 10.42
CA ILE A 75 -13.07 -11.20 10.77
C ILE A 75 -14.02 -11.72 9.69
N LEU A 76 -13.67 -11.57 8.40
CA LEU A 76 -14.43 -12.14 7.30
C LEU A 76 -14.40 -13.66 7.33
N TYR A 77 -13.29 -14.27 7.73
CA TYR A 77 -13.20 -15.71 7.89
C TYR A 77 -14.25 -16.21 8.90
N LEU A 78 -14.29 -15.59 10.07
CA LEU A 78 -15.23 -15.88 11.16
C LEU A 78 -16.69 -15.57 10.78
N LEU A 79 -16.92 -14.49 10.03
CA LEU A 79 -18.26 -14.09 9.61
C LEU A 79 -18.82 -15.05 8.55
N PHE A 80 -18.04 -15.39 7.53
CA PHE A 80 -18.48 -16.28 6.46
C PHE A 80 -18.48 -17.75 6.84
N GLU A 81 -17.73 -18.18 7.86
CA GLU A 81 -17.84 -19.53 8.43
C GLU A 81 -19.30 -19.85 8.81
N THR A 82 -20.05 -18.86 9.29
CA THR A 82 -21.47 -19.04 9.66
C THR A 82 -22.42 -19.17 8.46
N ALA A 83 -22.02 -18.73 7.26
CA ALA A 83 -22.86 -18.75 6.06
C ALA A 83 -22.44 -19.84 5.07
N SER A 84 -21.15 -19.95 4.75
CA SER A 84 -20.54 -21.09 4.05
C SER A 84 -19.00 -21.05 4.12
N ARG A 85 -18.40 -22.19 4.47
CA ARG A 85 -16.94 -22.35 4.64
C ARG A 85 -16.16 -22.08 3.34
N THR A 86 -16.75 -22.39 2.18
CA THR A 86 -16.11 -22.21 0.87
C THR A 86 -15.96 -20.73 0.50
N LEU A 87 -17.02 -19.91 0.66
CA LEU A 87 -16.94 -18.46 0.38
C LEU A 87 -15.98 -17.75 1.33
N SER A 88 -15.90 -18.21 2.59
CA SER A 88 -14.94 -17.73 3.58
C SER A 88 -13.49 -17.92 3.12
N MET A 89 -13.12 -19.14 2.68
CA MET A 89 -11.76 -19.41 2.19
C MET A 89 -11.44 -18.63 0.91
N VAL A 90 -12.39 -18.49 -0.01
CA VAL A 90 -12.17 -17.74 -1.26
C VAL A 90 -11.96 -16.26 -0.97
N SER A 91 -12.78 -15.65 -0.10
CA SER A 91 -12.62 -14.25 0.31
C SER A 91 -11.27 -14.00 1.00
N ALA A 92 -10.90 -14.87 1.94
CA ALA A 92 -9.62 -14.77 2.65
C ALA A 92 -8.43 -14.95 1.68
N ALA A 93 -8.52 -15.88 0.73
CA ALA A 93 -7.48 -16.10 -0.28
C ALA A 93 -7.32 -14.90 -1.21
N PHE A 94 -8.41 -14.32 -1.72
CA PHE A 94 -8.36 -13.11 -2.54
C PHE A 94 -7.71 -11.94 -1.79
N ARG A 95 -8.08 -11.74 -0.51
CA ARG A 95 -7.49 -10.70 0.34
C ARG A 95 -6.01 -10.96 0.63
N ALA A 96 -5.62 -12.22 0.83
CA ALA A 96 -4.22 -12.59 1.01
C ALA A 96 -3.40 -12.31 -0.26
N VAL A 97 -3.92 -12.62 -1.44
CA VAL A 97 -3.29 -12.29 -2.73
C VAL A 97 -3.15 -10.77 -2.88
N TYR A 98 -4.22 -10.02 -2.63
CA TYR A 98 -4.20 -8.56 -2.66
C TYR A 98 -3.15 -7.98 -1.70
N THR A 99 -3.13 -8.45 -0.45
CA THR A 99 -2.17 -8.01 0.57
C THR A 99 -0.74 -8.34 0.17
N THR A 100 -0.49 -9.50 -0.44
CA THR A 100 0.84 -9.91 -0.90
C THR A 100 1.34 -9.02 -2.03
N LEU A 101 0.48 -8.73 -3.02
CA LEU A 101 0.80 -7.81 -4.10
C LEU A 101 1.06 -6.40 -3.56
N LEU A 102 0.19 -5.91 -2.69
CA LEU A 102 0.35 -4.62 -2.04
C LEU A 102 1.67 -4.53 -1.26
N ALA A 103 2.02 -5.57 -0.49
CA ALA A 103 3.27 -5.63 0.25
C ALA A 103 4.50 -5.64 -0.68
N ALA A 104 4.46 -6.36 -1.80
CA ALA A 104 5.54 -6.37 -2.77
C ALA A 104 5.81 -4.97 -3.35
N PHE A 105 4.74 -4.22 -3.66
CA PHE A 105 4.86 -2.82 -4.04
C PHE A 105 5.41 -1.97 -2.89
N LEU A 106 4.89 -2.13 -1.67
CA LEU A 106 5.37 -1.37 -0.50
C LEU A 106 6.86 -1.53 -0.24
N VAL A 107 7.41 -2.72 -0.48
CA VAL A 107 8.86 -2.98 -0.36
C VAL A 107 9.66 -2.11 -1.32
N ARG A 108 9.21 -1.91 -2.57
CA ARG A 108 9.87 -1.00 -3.53
C ARG A 108 9.89 0.43 -3.01
N LEU A 109 8.75 0.91 -2.50
CA LEU A 109 8.63 2.24 -1.92
C LEU A 109 9.58 2.44 -0.73
N PHE A 110 9.68 1.43 0.14
CA PHE A 110 10.57 1.46 1.29
C PHE A 110 12.06 1.43 0.88
N SER A 111 12.42 0.60 -0.11
CA SER A 111 13.77 0.54 -0.66
C SER A 111 14.22 1.90 -1.18
N GLY A 112 13.41 2.57 -2.01
CA GLY A 112 13.70 3.91 -2.52
C GLY A 112 13.92 4.94 -1.40
N TYR A 113 13.08 4.93 -0.36
CA TYR A 113 13.28 5.79 0.82
C TYR A 113 14.58 5.47 1.57
N SER A 114 14.92 4.19 1.76
CA SER A 114 16.14 3.80 2.47
C SER A 114 17.41 4.22 1.74
N LEU A 115 17.39 4.20 0.40
CA LEU A 115 18.48 4.68 -0.45
C LEU A 115 18.65 6.20 -0.32
N LEU A 116 17.55 6.95 -0.29
CA LEU A 116 17.56 8.41 -0.09
C LEU A 116 17.98 8.83 1.32
N ALA A 117 17.60 8.05 2.34
CA ALA A 117 17.88 8.38 3.74
C ALA A 117 19.26 7.91 4.22
N GLY A 118 19.87 6.93 3.55
CA GLY A 118 21.05 6.22 4.03
C GLY A 118 22.26 6.23 3.09
N SER A 119 22.28 7.04 2.03
CA SER A 119 23.27 6.89 0.95
C SER A 119 24.73 7.00 1.42
N SER A 120 25.42 5.86 1.43
CA SER A 120 26.89 5.69 1.38
C SER A 120 27.41 5.48 -0.06
N LEU A 121 26.52 5.32 -1.04
CA LEU A 121 26.81 5.41 -2.48
C LEU A 121 26.76 6.88 -2.94
N GLY A 122 27.46 7.21 -4.03
CA GLY A 122 27.42 8.54 -4.64
C GLY A 122 25.98 9.02 -4.88
N THR A 123 25.69 10.25 -4.46
CA THR A 123 24.32 10.80 -4.36
C THR A 123 23.55 10.75 -5.68
N ALA A 124 24.22 10.86 -6.82
CA ALA A 124 23.58 10.82 -8.13
C ALA A 124 23.03 9.42 -8.50
N GLU A 125 23.78 8.35 -8.23
CA GLU A 125 23.39 6.98 -8.56
C GLU A 125 22.30 6.45 -7.61
N ALA A 126 22.37 6.84 -6.33
CA ALA A 126 21.34 6.53 -5.35
C ALA A 126 19.98 7.18 -5.68
N HIS A 127 19.99 8.42 -6.21
CA HIS A 127 18.77 9.11 -6.62
C HIS A 127 18.10 8.45 -7.83
N ASP A 128 18.86 7.99 -8.83
CA ASP A 128 18.30 7.30 -10.01
C ASP A 128 17.67 5.96 -9.63
N LEU A 129 18.34 5.18 -8.78
CA LEU A 129 17.80 3.91 -8.29
C LEU A 129 16.53 4.11 -7.43
N ALA A 130 16.51 5.12 -6.57
CA ALA A 130 15.33 5.44 -5.77
C ALA A 130 14.14 5.86 -6.65
N LEU A 131 14.38 6.65 -7.70
CA LEU A 131 13.34 7.06 -8.64
C LEU A 131 12.73 5.83 -9.34
N ARG A 132 13.55 4.91 -9.84
CA ARG A 132 13.07 3.68 -10.50
C ARG A 132 12.18 2.83 -9.59
N ASP A 133 12.53 2.70 -8.32
CA ASP A 133 11.72 1.96 -7.35
C ASP A 133 10.37 2.65 -7.09
N PHE A 134 10.35 3.98 -7.00
CA PHE A 134 9.12 4.76 -6.86
C PHE A 134 8.24 4.70 -8.12
N GLU A 135 8.84 4.75 -9.30
CA GLU A 135 8.14 4.62 -10.57
C GLU A 135 7.51 3.24 -10.70
N THR A 136 8.26 2.17 -10.37
CA THR A 136 7.75 0.79 -10.35
C THR A 136 6.55 0.64 -9.41
N PHE A 137 6.64 1.23 -8.22
CA PHE A 137 5.52 1.28 -7.28
C PHE A 137 4.30 2.00 -7.88
N SER A 138 4.51 3.19 -8.45
CA SER A 138 3.43 3.99 -9.02
C SER A 138 2.78 3.33 -10.22
N ALA A 139 3.56 2.69 -11.10
CA ALA A 139 3.04 1.98 -12.27
C ALA A 139 2.19 0.78 -11.85
N GLY A 140 2.66 0.02 -10.86
CA GLY A 140 1.97 -1.16 -10.37
C GLY A 140 0.71 -0.85 -9.55
N PHE A 141 0.74 0.19 -8.72
CA PHE A 141 -0.37 0.52 -7.83
C PHE A 141 -1.35 1.55 -8.39
N LEU A 142 -0.85 2.65 -8.97
CA LEU A 142 -1.67 3.77 -9.43
C LEU A 142 -2.16 3.59 -10.88
N ASN A 143 -1.77 2.51 -11.55
CA ASN A 143 -2.08 2.25 -12.96
C ASN A 143 -1.88 3.50 -13.83
N ARG A 144 -0.75 4.18 -13.64
CA ARG A 144 -0.40 5.38 -14.41
C ARG A 144 0.14 4.91 -15.78
N PRO A 145 -0.56 5.15 -16.90
CA PRO A 145 -0.09 4.71 -18.21
C PRO A 145 1.09 5.60 -18.62
N GLY A 146 2.31 5.10 -18.41
CA GLY A 146 3.52 5.80 -18.82
C GLY A 146 4.80 4.96 -18.86
N PHE A 147 4.79 3.69 -18.46
CA PHE A 147 6.05 2.95 -18.20
C PHE A 147 6.19 1.58 -18.87
N THR A 148 5.31 1.21 -19.80
CA THR A 148 5.41 -0.09 -20.49
C THR A 148 5.93 0.01 -21.93
N GLY A 149 6.47 1.17 -22.33
CA GLY A 149 6.90 1.44 -23.72
C GLY A 149 8.40 1.34 -24.02
N ASP A 150 9.28 1.71 -23.09
CA ASP A 150 10.63 2.17 -23.49
C ASP A 150 11.79 1.26 -23.04
N CYS A 151 11.52 0.01 -22.65
CA CYS A 151 12.60 -0.96 -22.31
C CYS A 151 12.83 -2.05 -23.37
N LEU A 152 12.23 -1.97 -24.57
CA LEU A 152 12.40 -2.98 -25.63
C LEU A 152 12.76 -2.43 -27.03
N THR A 153 13.23 -1.18 -27.17
CA THR A 153 13.80 -0.69 -28.44
C THR A 153 15.03 0.17 -28.23
#